data_AF-A0A8T3LUI5-F1
#
_entry.id   AF-A0A8T3LUI5-F1
#
_cell.length_a   1.000
_cell.length_b   1.000
_cell.length_c   1.000
_cell.angle_alpha   90.00
_cell.angle_beta   90.00
_cell.angle_gamma   90.00
#
_symmetry.space_group_name_H-M   'P 1'
#
loop_
_entity.id
_entity.type
_entity.pdbx_description
1 polymer ?
#
loop_
_entity_poly.entity_id
_entity_poly.type
_entity_poly.pdbx_seq_one_letter_code
_entity_poly.pdbx_strand_id
1 'polypeptide(L)'
;MRIYDGSPRQDWEEVLRSIGAFADGEHLKEILFLELEGGFVLQGLGMPTGSADSDSFGALLKRTYELTDDQVGEMLDATAAKRGSAHADRSHAELLNYYELALRIIGAYIDAQKAHDVFLLEQEGSFVLRLFNPSGTRGGHQLSEFTRDEILAMIESAPEQRQQPAPEPTGAQKSGEFT
;
A
#
# COMPACT_ATOMS: atom_id res chain seq x y z
N MET A 1 -0.30 -23.97 9.59
CA MET A 1 -1.40 -23.11 10.07
C MET A 1 -0.87 -21.69 10.00
N ARG A 2 -1.21 -20.93 8.94
CA ARG A 2 -0.80 -19.53 8.82
C ARG A 2 -1.84 -18.69 9.59
N ILE A 3 -1.35 -17.76 10.39
CA ILE A 3 -1.96 -17.26 11.64
C ILE A 3 -2.89 -16.06 11.39
N TYR A 4 -3.42 -15.92 10.17
CA TYR A 4 -3.80 -14.60 9.65
C TYR A 4 -5.28 -14.28 9.73
N ASP A 5 -6.10 -15.02 10.48
CA ASP A 5 -7.49 -14.59 10.70
C ASP A 5 -7.52 -13.47 11.75
N GLY A 6 -7.87 -12.24 11.32
CA GLY A 6 -7.98 -11.07 12.19
C GLY A 6 -6.69 -10.30 12.51
N SER A 7 -5.59 -10.50 11.78
CA SER A 7 -4.37 -9.70 11.97
C SER A 7 -4.38 -8.41 11.12
N PRO A 8 -3.66 -7.34 11.51
CA PRO A 8 -3.55 -6.10 10.74
C PRO A 8 -3.07 -6.27 9.28
N ARG A 9 -2.49 -7.44 8.95
CA ARG A 9 -2.04 -7.80 7.59
C ARG A 9 -3.17 -8.25 6.65
N GLN A 10 -4.41 -8.38 7.14
CA GLN A 10 -5.56 -8.70 6.29
C GLN A 10 -6.10 -7.47 5.52
N ASP A 11 -5.65 -6.27 5.89
CA ASP A 11 -6.01 -5.02 5.23
C ASP A 11 -4.76 -4.47 4.53
N TRP A 12 -4.51 -4.97 3.31
CA TRP A 12 -3.38 -4.52 2.51
C TRP A 12 -3.50 -3.05 2.16
N GLU A 13 -4.71 -2.52 2.01
CA GLU A 13 -4.95 -1.08 1.82
C GLU A 13 -4.28 -0.25 2.93
N GLU A 14 -4.56 -0.53 4.21
CA GLU A 14 -4.01 0.26 5.32
C GLU A 14 -2.51 0.01 5.55
N VAL A 15 -2.04 -1.24 5.37
CA VAL A 15 -0.61 -1.59 5.46
C VAL A 15 0.19 -0.86 4.38
N LEU A 16 -0.20 -1.00 3.12
CA LEU A 16 0.51 -0.39 2.00
C LEU A 16 0.38 1.13 1.99
N ARG A 17 -0.74 1.69 2.43
CA ARG A 17 -0.87 3.13 2.66
C ARG A 17 0.17 3.64 3.65
N SER A 18 0.34 2.96 4.79
CA SER A 18 1.29 3.38 5.84
C SER A 18 2.74 3.27 5.36
N ILE A 19 3.07 2.18 4.64
CA ILE A 19 4.37 2.01 4.00
C ILE A 19 4.61 3.07 2.91
N GLY A 20 3.58 3.44 2.15
CA GLY A 20 3.66 4.50 1.15
C GLY A 20 3.93 5.87 1.77
N ALA A 21 3.25 6.20 2.86
CA ALA A 21 3.52 7.42 3.61
C ALA A 21 4.95 7.45 4.18
N PHE A 22 5.47 6.29 4.63
CA PHE A 22 6.86 6.16 5.02
C PHE A 22 7.82 6.40 3.84
N ALA A 23 7.56 5.79 2.68
CA ALA A 23 8.36 5.97 1.46
C ALA A 23 8.38 7.44 0.99
N ASP A 24 7.25 8.12 1.03
CA ASP A 24 7.14 9.55 0.73
C ASP A 24 7.97 10.41 1.70
N GLY A 25 7.91 10.11 3.00
CA GLY A 25 8.69 10.81 4.03
C GLY A 25 10.20 10.57 3.93
N GLU A 26 10.60 9.40 3.46
CA GLU A 26 12.00 9.05 3.17
C GLU A 26 12.47 9.52 1.79
N HIS A 27 11.57 10.15 1.01
CA HIS A 27 11.79 10.61 -0.35
C HIS A 27 12.35 9.51 -1.27
N LEU A 28 11.83 8.30 -1.13
CA LEU A 28 12.21 7.17 -1.97
C LEU A 28 11.64 7.32 -3.37
N LYS A 29 12.30 6.68 -4.34
CA LYS A 29 11.86 6.47 -5.71
C LYS A 29 12.24 5.06 -6.17
N GLU A 30 11.56 4.54 -7.19
CA GLU A 30 11.84 3.21 -7.77
C GLU A 30 11.85 2.11 -6.71
N ILE A 31 10.69 1.89 -6.09
CA ILE A 31 10.59 1.02 -4.93
C ILE A 31 10.45 -0.46 -5.29
N LEU A 32 11.08 -1.32 -4.51
CA LEU A 32 10.84 -2.75 -4.46
C LEU A 32 10.29 -3.11 -3.09
N PHE A 33 9.21 -3.87 -3.07
CA PHE A 33 8.55 -4.32 -1.85
C PHE A 33 8.32 -5.83 -1.90
N LEU A 34 8.70 -6.51 -0.82
CA LEU A 34 8.60 -7.96 -0.70
C LEU A 34 8.04 -8.34 0.65
N GLU A 35 6.97 -9.15 0.65
CA GLU A 35 6.44 -9.80 1.84
C GLU A 35 7.38 -10.92 2.33
N LEU A 36 7.65 -10.91 3.63
CA LEU A 36 8.38 -11.94 4.37
C LEU A 36 7.50 -12.49 5.50
N GLU A 37 7.92 -13.60 6.12
CA GLU A 37 7.16 -14.25 7.19
C GLU A 37 6.92 -13.35 8.42
N GLY A 38 7.90 -12.50 8.77
CA GLY A 38 7.87 -11.61 9.95
C GLY A 38 7.81 -10.11 9.63
N GLY A 39 7.48 -9.75 8.40
CA GLY A 39 7.42 -8.35 7.98
C GLY A 39 7.63 -8.18 6.48
N PHE A 40 8.38 -7.14 6.10
CA PHE A 40 8.60 -6.76 4.72
C PHE A 40 10.02 -6.28 4.48
N VAL A 41 10.47 -6.40 3.24
CA VAL A 41 11.63 -5.65 2.75
C VAL A 41 11.11 -4.54 1.84
N LEU A 42 11.47 -3.30 2.15
CA LEU A 42 11.30 -2.15 1.28
C LEU A 42 12.68 -1.68 0.83
N GLN A 43 12.90 -1.60 -0.48
CA GLN A 43 14.08 -1.02 -1.07
C GLN A 43 13.66 0.15 -1.96
N GLY A 44 14.46 1.20 -2.01
CA GLY A 44 14.24 2.31 -2.93
C GLY A 44 15.50 3.14 -3.15
N LEU A 45 15.45 4.05 -4.10
CA LEU A 45 16.46 5.06 -4.33
C LEU A 45 16.09 6.34 -3.58
N GLY A 46 16.99 6.81 -2.71
CA GLY A 46 16.78 8.05 -1.95
C GLY A 46 17.99 8.95 -2.01
N MET A 47 17.79 10.23 -1.66
CA MET A 47 18.92 11.14 -1.46
C MET A 47 19.73 10.74 -0.22
N PRO A 48 21.05 10.99 -0.18
CA PRO A 48 21.87 10.73 0.98
C PRO A 48 21.40 11.59 2.17
N THR A 49 21.29 11.00 3.35
CA THR A 49 21.01 11.73 4.59
C THR A 49 22.32 12.18 5.23
N GLY A 50 22.82 13.38 4.90
CA GLY A 50 24.07 13.90 5.48
C GLY A 50 24.61 15.17 4.83
N SER A 51 25.70 15.72 5.39
CA SER A 51 26.45 16.86 4.83
C SER A 51 26.89 16.54 3.41
N ALA A 52 26.26 17.19 2.44
CA ALA A 52 26.61 17.06 1.03
C ALA A 52 28.02 17.61 0.79
N ASP A 53 28.96 16.73 0.51
CA ASP A 53 30.16 17.10 -0.23
C ASP A 53 29.72 17.46 -1.66
N SER A 54 30.38 18.40 -2.35
CA SER A 54 29.94 18.87 -3.68
C SER A 54 29.79 17.76 -4.72
N ASP A 55 30.48 16.63 -4.49
CA ASP A 55 30.47 15.44 -5.35
C ASP A 55 29.23 14.54 -5.16
N SER A 56 28.45 14.77 -4.09
CA SER A 56 27.25 13.99 -3.75
C SER A 56 25.94 14.64 -4.22
N PHE A 57 26.02 15.82 -4.84
CA PHE A 57 24.85 16.55 -5.33
C PHE A 57 24.17 15.78 -6.48
N GLY A 58 22.95 15.29 -6.22
CA GLY A 58 22.17 14.53 -7.21
C GLY A 58 22.46 13.02 -7.27
N ALA A 59 23.34 12.50 -6.41
CA ALA A 59 23.57 11.06 -6.32
C ALA A 59 22.40 10.38 -5.59
N LEU A 60 21.73 9.42 -6.24
CA LEU A 60 20.75 8.55 -5.61
C LEU A 60 21.45 7.33 -5.02
N LEU A 61 21.14 6.99 -3.78
CA LEU A 61 21.66 5.80 -3.11
C LEU A 61 20.55 4.79 -2.88
N LYS A 62 20.89 3.51 -3.08
CA LYS A 62 20.02 2.40 -2.70
C LYS A 62 19.89 2.36 -1.18
N ARG A 63 18.66 2.46 -0.70
CA ARG A 63 18.29 2.30 0.72
C ARG A 63 17.45 1.05 0.86
N THR A 64 17.73 0.25 1.89
CA THR A 64 17.00 -0.99 2.20
C THR A 64 16.51 -0.91 3.63
N TYR A 65 15.24 -1.21 3.82
CA TYR A 65 14.56 -1.25 5.10
C TYR A 65 13.95 -2.63 5.28
N GLU A 66 14.26 -3.26 6.41
CA GLU A 66 13.52 -4.41 6.91
C GLU A 66 12.48 -3.87 7.88
N LEU A 67 11.21 -4.03 7.51
CA LEU A 67 10.06 -3.53 8.27
C LEU A 67 9.44 -4.72 8.98
N THR A 68 9.63 -4.84 10.30
CA THR A 68 9.01 -5.91 11.08
C THR A 68 7.53 -5.64 11.30
N ASP A 69 6.78 -6.66 11.71
CA ASP A 69 5.35 -6.51 12.05
C ASP A 69 5.09 -5.45 13.11
N ASP A 70 5.93 -5.41 14.13
CA ASP A 70 5.81 -4.41 15.20
C ASP A 70 6.00 -3.00 14.65
N GLN A 71 7.00 -2.80 13.77
CA GLN A 71 7.24 -1.50 13.13
C GLN A 71 6.09 -1.09 12.22
N VAL A 72 5.48 -2.04 11.49
CA VAL A 72 4.30 -1.75 10.67
C VAL A 72 3.11 -1.40 11.55
N GLY A 73 2.92 -2.09 12.68
CA GLY A 73 1.91 -1.74 13.68
C GLY A 73 2.08 -0.30 14.19
N GLU A 74 3.31 0.08 14.54
CA GLU A 74 3.63 1.45 14.97
C GLU A 74 3.34 2.49 13.86
N MET A 75 3.62 2.17 12.60
CA MET A 75 3.31 3.04 11.46
C MET A 75 1.80 3.21 11.24
N LEU A 76 1.01 2.14 11.39
CA LEU A 76 -0.44 2.16 11.30
C LEU A 76 -1.04 3.07 12.37
N ASP A 77 -0.60 2.91 13.62
CA ASP A 77 -1.04 3.73 14.76
C ASP A 77 -0.68 5.22 14.56
N ALA A 78 0.54 5.50 14.11
CA ALA A 78 0.98 6.86 13.81
C ALA A 78 0.14 7.51 12.70
N THR A 79 -0.25 6.74 11.68
CA THR A 79 -1.09 7.22 10.58
C THR A 79 -2.54 7.43 11.03
N ALA A 80 -3.07 6.55 11.88
CA ALA A 80 -4.39 6.70 12.49
C ALA A 80 -4.48 7.98 13.36
N ALA A 81 -3.45 8.24 14.18
CA ALA A 81 -3.39 9.44 15.03
C ALA A 81 -3.41 10.75 14.22
N LYS A 82 -2.82 10.76 13.02
CA LYS A 82 -2.78 11.94 12.13
C LYS A 82 -4.11 12.27 11.47
N ARG A 83 -5.10 11.34 11.44
CA ARG A 83 -6.42 11.57 10.81
C ARG A 83 -7.23 12.68 11.50
N GLY A 84 -6.91 13.02 12.75
CA GLY A 84 -7.63 14.03 13.55
C GLY A 84 -7.12 15.47 13.41
N SER A 85 -5.96 15.72 12.81
CA SER A 85 -5.37 17.06 12.71
C SER A 85 -5.15 17.47 11.25
N ALA A 86 -6.02 18.39 10.80
CA ALA A 86 -5.86 19.24 9.60
C ALA A 86 -5.96 18.58 8.21
N HIS A 87 -7.14 18.75 7.61
CA HIS A 87 -7.33 19.55 6.38
C HIS A 87 -6.17 19.56 5.35
N ALA A 88 -6.13 18.56 4.46
CA ALA A 88 -5.74 18.74 3.05
C ALA A 88 -6.04 17.45 2.26
N ASP A 89 -7.30 17.26 1.92
CA ASP A 89 -7.75 16.44 0.79
C ASP A 89 -7.34 17.15 -0.52
N ARG A 90 -6.02 17.32 -0.71
CA ARG A 90 -5.41 17.67 -2.00
C ARG A 90 -4.21 16.78 -2.20
N SER A 91 -4.52 15.54 -2.53
CA SER A 91 -3.67 14.68 -3.34
C SER A 91 -3.22 15.46 -4.57
N HIS A 92 -1.95 15.83 -4.64
CA HIS A 92 -1.31 16.07 -5.93
C HIS A 92 -0.26 14.98 -6.05
N ALA A 93 -0.56 13.99 -6.89
CA ALA A 93 0.36 12.94 -7.28
C ALA A 93 1.67 13.49 -7.87
N GLU A 94 1.71 14.79 -8.20
CA GLU A 94 2.91 15.49 -8.65
C GLU A 94 3.80 16.06 -7.54
N LEU A 95 3.39 16.10 -6.26
CA LEU A 95 4.06 16.99 -5.29
C LEU A 95 4.65 16.35 -4.02
N LEU A 96 3.95 15.52 -3.22
CA LEU A 96 4.52 15.09 -1.92
C LEU A 96 4.06 13.74 -1.35
N ASN A 97 2.94 13.17 -1.80
CA ASN A 97 2.35 11.96 -1.21
C ASN A 97 1.97 10.89 -2.26
N TYR A 98 2.81 10.74 -3.28
CA TYR A 98 2.53 9.84 -4.40
C TYR A 98 2.44 8.39 -3.94
N TYR A 99 3.42 7.93 -3.15
CA TYR A 99 3.48 6.53 -2.74
C TYR A 99 2.37 6.17 -1.76
N GLU A 100 2.00 7.04 -0.82
CA GLU A 100 0.83 6.81 0.05
C GLU A 100 -0.42 6.53 -0.80
N LEU A 101 -0.69 7.39 -1.79
CA LEU A 101 -1.89 7.31 -2.61
C LEU A 101 -1.86 6.10 -3.55
N ALA A 102 -0.75 5.88 -4.26
CA ALA A 102 -0.59 4.76 -5.18
C ALA A 102 -0.65 3.42 -4.44
N LEU A 103 0.08 3.29 -3.33
CA LEU A 103 0.12 2.05 -2.57
C LEU A 103 -1.18 1.76 -1.85
N ARG A 104 -1.97 2.77 -1.45
CA ARG A 104 -3.34 2.56 -0.97
C ARG A 104 -4.22 1.92 -2.05
N ILE A 105 -4.20 2.44 -3.27
CA ILE A 105 -4.96 1.87 -4.41
C ILE A 105 -4.52 0.43 -4.69
N ILE A 106 -3.22 0.18 -4.69
CA ILE A 106 -2.66 -1.15 -4.88
C ILE A 106 -3.08 -2.10 -3.74
N GLY A 107 -3.07 -1.65 -2.49
CA GLY A 107 -3.52 -2.45 -1.36
C GLY A 107 -4.98 -2.86 -1.47
N ALA A 108 -5.87 -1.91 -1.81
CA ALA A 108 -7.27 -2.20 -2.06
C ALA A 108 -7.48 -3.22 -3.20
N TYR A 109 -6.65 -3.15 -4.25
CA TYR A 109 -6.65 -4.16 -5.32
C TYR A 109 -6.25 -5.54 -4.80
N ILE A 110 -5.19 -5.64 -3.99
CA ILE A 110 -4.72 -6.92 -3.41
C ILE A 110 -5.80 -7.53 -2.49
N ASP A 111 -6.45 -6.71 -1.67
CA ASP A 111 -7.54 -7.12 -0.79
C ASP A 111 -8.71 -7.72 -1.59
N ALA A 112 -9.08 -7.07 -2.70
CA ALA A 112 -10.12 -7.58 -3.59
C ALA A 112 -9.77 -8.94 -4.22
N GLN A 113 -8.48 -9.20 -4.48
CA GLN A 113 -8.00 -10.50 -4.97
C GLN A 113 -7.89 -11.57 -3.89
N LYS A 114 -7.96 -11.20 -2.60
CA LYS A 114 -7.67 -12.09 -1.45
C LYS A 114 -6.34 -12.82 -1.62
N ALA A 115 -5.34 -12.11 -2.13
CA ALA A 115 -4.05 -12.68 -2.47
C ALA A 115 -3.05 -12.65 -1.29
N HIS A 116 -2.01 -13.47 -1.42
CA HIS A 116 -0.90 -13.59 -0.47
C HIS A 116 0.45 -13.58 -1.20
N ASP A 117 1.54 -13.61 -0.45
CA ASP A 117 2.92 -13.67 -0.96
C ASP A 117 3.18 -12.54 -1.98
N VAL A 118 3.00 -11.29 -1.52
CA VAL A 118 3.05 -10.08 -2.33
C VAL A 118 4.50 -9.71 -2.68
N PHE A 119 4.73 -9.51 -3.97
CA PHE A 119 5.91 -8.83 -4.48
C PHE A 119 5.45 -7.66 -5.35
N LEU A 120 6.07 -6.50 -5.14
CA LEU A 120 5.79 -5.26 -5.87
C LEU A 120 7.09 -4.63 -6.31
N LEU A 121 7.13 -4.21 -7.57
CA LEU A 121 8.20 -3.39 -8.15
C LEU A 121 7.57 -2.16 -8.76
N GLU A 122 8.12 -0.99 -8.47
CA GLU A 122 7.74 0.27 -9.07
C GLU A 122 8.94 0.87 -9.80
N GLN A 123 8.70 1.35 -11.03
CA GLN A 123 9.68 2.07 -11.83
C GLN A 123 8.97 3.13 -12.68
N GLU A 124 9.47 4.36 -12.63
CA GLU A 124 8.93 5.52 -13.38
C GLU A 124 7.42 5.74 -13.16
N GLY A 125 6.92 5.41 -11.98
CA GLY A 125 5.51 5.49 -11.58
C GLY A 125 4.66 4.30 -12.02
N SER A 126 5.22 3.34 -12.78
CA SER A 126 4.52 2.11 -13.17
C SER A 126 4.80 1.00 -12.17
N PHE A 127 3.79 0.18 -11.87
CA PHE A 127 3.85 -0.89 -10.89
C PHE A 127 3.69 -2.27 -11.54
N VAL A 128 4.51 -3.22 -11.12
CA VAL A 128 4.38 -4.64 -11.42
C VAL A 128 4.20 -5.40 -10.11
N LEU A 129 3.11 -6.14 -10.02
CA LEU A 129 2.76 -6.95 -8.86
C LEU A 129 2.80 -8.42 -9.22
N ARG A 130 3.38 -9.23 -8.34
CA ARG A 130 3.23 -10.68 -8.36
C ARG A 130 2.51 -11.10 -7.10
N LEU A 131 1.36 -11.73 -7.27
CA LEU A 131 0.46 -12.16 -6.22
C LEU A 131 0.30 -13.67 -6.26
N PHE A 132 0.30 -14.36 -5.12
CA PHE A 132 -0.13 -15.74 -5.04
C PHE A 132 -1.62 -15.80 -4.73
N ASN A 133 -2.40 -16.35 -5.66
CA ASN A 133 -3.82 -16.56 -5.46
C ASN A 133 -4.08 -18.04 -5.07
N PRO A 134 -4.63 -18.30 -3.87
CA PRO A 134 -4.94 -19.66 -3.44
C PRO A 134 -6.22 -20.22 -4.11
N SER A 135 -6.99 -19.39 -4.82
CA SER A 135 -8.30 -19.77 -5.36
C SER A 135 -8.17 -20.58 -6.68
N GLY A 136 -8.39 -21.90 -6.61
CA GLY A 136 -8.43 -22.81 -7.77
C GLY A 136 -7.94 -24.22 -7.44
N THR A 137 -8.10 -25.18 -8.37
CA THR A 137 -7.64 -26.59 -8.20
C THR A 137 -6.11 -26.72 -8.12
N ARG A 138 -5.38 -25.67 -8.50
CA ARG A 138 -3.95 -25.42 -8.25
C ARG A 138 -3.78 -23.92 -8.03
N GLY A 139 -3.40 -23.50 -6.83
CA GLY A 139 -3.01 -22.10 -6.57
C GLY A 139 -1.83 -21.71 -7.46
N GLY A 140 -1.74 -20.43 -7.81
CA GLY A 140 -0.75 -19.95 -8.78
C GLY A 140 -0.38 -18.50 -8.59
N HIS A 141 0.77 -18.12 -9.18
CA HIS A 141 1.19 -16.72 -9.23
C HIS A 141 0.50 -16.00 -10.39
N GLN A 142 -0.04 -14.83 -10.10
CA GLN A 142 -0.60 -13.89 -11.06
C GLN A 142 0.30 -12.66 -11.11
N LEU A 143 0.54 -12.16 -12.33
CA LEU A 143 1.17 -10.86 -12.56
C LEU A 143 0.09 -9.83 -12.88
N SER A 144 0.22 -8.63 -12.33
CA SER A 144 -0.63 -7.47 -12.63
C SER A 144 0.26 -6.26 -12.83
N GLU A 145 -0.08 -5.44 -13.81
CA GLU A 145 0.70 -4.27 -14.20
C GLU A 145 -0.22 -3.05 -14.18
N PHE A 146 0.30 -1.94 -13.67
CA PHE A 146 -0.38 -0.64 -13.67
C PHE A 146 0.58 0.40 -14.20
N THR A 147 0.19 1.09 -15.25
CA THR A 147 0.93 2.25 -15.75
C THR A 147 0.77 3.43 -14.78
N ARG A 148 1.70 4.38 -14.86
CA ARG A 148 1.59 5.63 -14.09
C ARG A 148 0.25 6.33 -14.33
N ASP A 149 -0.19 6.43 -15.58
CA ASP A 149 -1.43 7.13 -15.93
C ASP A 149 -2.67 6.42 -15.37
N GLU A 150 -2.67 5.08 -15.35
CA GLU A 150 -3.75 4.31 -14.70
C GLU A 150 -3.79 4.55 -13.20
N ILE A 151 -2.63 4.55 -12.52
CA ILE A 151 -2.56 4.87 -11.08
C ILE A 151 -3.09 6.28 -10.81
N LEU A 152 -2.68 7.27 -11.62
CA LEU A 152 -3.16 8.65 -11.49
C LEU A 152 -4.68 8.73 -11.65
N ALA A 153 -5.24 8.09 -12.68
CA ALA A 153 -6.68 8.05 -12.90
C ALA A 153 -7.43 7.35 -11.75
N MET A 154 -6.86 6.27 -11.20
CA MET A 154 -7.45 5.56 -10.06
C MET A 154 -7.43 6.43 -8.79
N ILE A 155 -6.35 7.16 -8.53
CA ILE A 155 -6.23 8.11 -7.42
C ILE A 155 -7.30 9.20 -7.54
N GLU A 156 -7.48 9.77 -8.72
CA GLU A 156 -8.49 10.81 -8.98
C GLU A 156 -9.92 10.33 -8.76
N SER A 157 -10.21 9.06 -9.09
CA SER A 157 -11.55 8.46 -8.92
C SER A 157 -11.85 8.00 -7.48
N ALA A 158 -10.84 7.85 -6.63
CA ALA A 158 -10.98 7.30 -5.28
C ALA A 158 -11.92 8.11 -4.34
N PRO A 159 -11.98 9.46 -4.38
CA PRO A 159 -12.96 10.23 -3.60
C PRO A 159 -14.42 9.90 -3.90
N GLU A 160 -14.75 9.58 -5.15
CA GLU A 160 -16.13 9.29 -5.57
C GLU A 160 -16.58 7.91 -5.08
N GLN A 161 -15.66 6.93 -5.04
CA GLN A 161 -15.92 5.59 -4.52
C GLN A 161 -16.20 5.60 -3.01
N ARG A 162 -15.61 6.54 -2.26
CA ARG A 162 -15.86 6.75 -0.82
C ARG A 162 -17.27 7.29 -0.52
N GLN A 163 -17.92 7.93 -1.50
CA GLN A 163 -19.24 8.54 -1.33
C GLN A 163 -20.39 7.58 -1.67
N GLN A 164 -20.10 6.42 -2.26
CA GLN A 164 -21.10 5.38 -2.41
C GLN A 164 -21.27 4.65 -1.07
N PRO A 165 -22.48 4.64 -0.47
CA PRO A 165 -22.72 3.78 0.67
C PRO A 165 -22.47 2.33 0.25
N ALA A 166 -21.82 1.56 1.12
CA ALA A 166 -21.58 0.15 0.88
C ALA A 166 -22.88 -0.51 0.40
N PRO A 167 -22.89 -1.21 -0.75
CA PRO A 167 -24.10 -1.87 -1.22
C PRO A 167 -24.56 -2.83 -0.13
N GLU A 168 -25.82 -2.68 0.29
CA GLU A 168 -26.42 -3.58 1.28
C GLU A 168 -26.29 -5.02 0.76
N PRO A 169 -25.82 -5.96 1.59
CA PRO A 169 -25.74 -7.35 1.18
C PRO A 169 -27.16 -7.81 0.81
N THR A 170 -27.36 -8.08 -0.48
CA THR A 170 -28.62 -8.62 -0.99
C THR A 170 -28.77 -10.04 -0.45
N GLY A 171 -29.45 -10.18 0.69
CA GLY A 171 -29.68 -11.50 1.32
C GLY A 171 -29.78 -11.55 2.84
N ALA A 172 -29.62 -10.45 3.58
CA ALA A 172 -29.89 -10.45 5.02
C ALA A 172 -31.41 -10.53 5.30
N GLN A 173 -31.97 -11.75 5.26
CA GLN A 173 -33.28 -12.03 5.82
C GLN A 173 -33.29 -11.59 7.29
N LYS A 174 -34.15 -10.63 7.62
CA LYS A 174 -34.49 -10.30 9.01
C LYS A 174 -35.07 -11.57 9.66
N SER A 175 -34.28 -12.25 10.48
CA SER A 175 -34.74 -13.30 11.36
C SER A 175 -35.72 -12.68 12.36
N GLY A 176 -36.89 -13.31 12.46
CA GLY A 176 -38.11 -12.73 13.00
C GLY A 176 -38.08 -12.34 14.48
N GLU A 177 -38.87 -11.32 14.78
CA GLU A 177 -39.43 -11.11 16.12
C GLU A 177 -40.42 -12.25 16.41
N PHE A 178 -40.11 -13.06 17.41
CA PHE A 178 -41.11 -13.85 18.11
C PHE A 178 -41.29 -13.26 19.52
N THR A 179 -42.54 -12.90 19.78
CA THR A 179 -43.19 -12.45 21.03
C THR A 179 -43.08 -10.98 21.39
#